data_AF-A0A8J8KJU8-F1
#
_entry.id   AF-A0A8J8KJU8-F1
#
_cell.length_a   1.000
_cell.length_b   1.000
_cell.length_c   1.000
_cell.angle_alpha   90.00
_cell.angle_beta   90.00
_cell.angle_gamma   90.00
#
_symmetry.space_group_name_H-M   'P 1'
#
loop_
_entity.id
_entity.type
_entity.pdbx_description
1 polymer ?
#
loop_
_entity_poly.entity_id
_entity_poly.type
_entity_poly.pdbx_seq_one_letter_code
_entity_poly.pdbx_strand_id
1 'polypeptide(L)'
;MKRRNFMSAAVLAVAFTATAGVASAAQAAPKPKVTEAGPLVLPQGSDTGISRAQIFDSLVTDPSVYAGKNVAYIWGSGSPVPPAGAVSSRYLPLVRDFGWTVRPITWWQQNHPDWVLYLADGVTPAYLGTGKSVPLDMDNPLVREWYWDNQVQPAIDQGYQMIALDNVVPWNWLHAKGRYDAAGNWVDLYTGDLDDPAYTATVLNWLEYLVNRLHTAGISAAGNVSPLGVNPYQRTASAAAVNLVDLWLHEGGFTRSRDANITDDEWLQTFQLYRSVVGAKPVVDISMTTTPHLADADQKQVDWIIANYFLVRERDTLLTLAGRNEYGMFLDRPELYLNLGKAVCAPQQTTSGAWIRSYQQGLVLVNPSSTLTATVTLPTGPWADTHGTVYTGTITLPAVAGTVLTRV
;
A
#
# COMPACT_ATOMS: atom_id res chain seq x y z
N MET A 1 12.55 75.35 45.58
CA MET A 1 13.72 75.90 46.30
C MET A 1 14.40 74.72 47.02
N LYS A 2 15.74 74.57 46.87
CA LYS A 2 16.67 73.53 47.42
C LYS A 2 16.70 72.17 46.65
N ARG A 3 17.68 71.95 45.74
CA ARG A 3 19.08 71.40 45.87
C ARG A 3 19.11 69.90 46.24
N ARG A 4 19.35 69.00 45.26
CA ARG A 4 20.61 68.31 44.86
C ARG A 4 21.23 67.41 45.97
N ASN A 5 21.38 66.11 45.68
CA ASN A 5 22.68 65.40 45.71
C ASN A 5 22.62 63.98 45.10
N PHE A 6 23.80 63.56 44.63
CA PHE A 6 24.19 62.43 43.79
C PHE A 6 24.62 61.18 44.59
N MET A 7 24.79 60.06 43.85
CA MET A 7 25.64 58.88 44.14
C MET A 7 25.18 57.91 45.25
N SER A 8 25.36 56.59 45.21
CA SER A 8 26.20 55.70 44.39
C SER A 8 25.67 54.27 44.46
N ALA A 9 25.96 53.48 43.42
CA ALA A 9 25.76 52.04 43.37
C ALA A 9 26.76 51.29 44.27
N ALA A 10 26.30 50.23 44.92
CA ALA A 10 27.14 49.20 45.53
C ALA A 10 26.66 47.83 45.04
N VAL A 11 27.51 47.17 44.27
CA VAL A 11 27.37 45.79 43.79
C VAL A 11 27.88 44.88 44.91
N LEU A 12 27.02 43.99 45.40
CA LEU A 12 27.41 42.91 46.31
C LEU A 12 27.79 41.68 45.48
N ALA A 13 29.07 41.34 45.45
CA ALA A 13 29.57 40.11 44.84
C ALA A 13 29.37 38.94 45.81
N VAL A 14 28.54 37.96 45.41
CA VAL A 14 28.42 36.67 46.09
C VAL A 14 29.36 35.67 45.41
N ALA A 15 30.37 35.22 46.13
CA ALA A 15 31.28 34.18 45.68
C ALA A 15 30.60 32.81 45.74
N PHE A 16 30.35 32.20 44.58
CA PHE A 16 30.03 30.78 44.48
C PHE A 16 31.33 29.98 44.36
N THR A 17 31.63 29.17 45.37
CA THR A 17 32.64 28.12 45.31
C THR A 17 32.14 27.02 44.37
N ALA A 18 32.78 26.89 43.21
CA ALA A 18 32.57 25.76 42.29
C ALA A 18 33.25 24.51 42.86
N THR A 19 32.46 23.54 43.32
CA THR A 19 32.93 22.17 43.53
C THR A 19 33.04 21.48 42.18
N ALA A 20 34.26 21.13 41.77
CA ALA A 20 34.51 20.32 40.59
C ALA A 20 34.00 18.89 40.85
N GLY A 21 32.77 18.62 40.43
CA GLY A 21 32.24 17.27 40.33
C GLY A 21 32.94 16.54 39.19
N VAL A 22 33.68 15.48 39.52
CA VAL A 22 34.23 14.55 38.54
C VAL A 22 33.04 13.84 37.90
N ALA A 23 32.71 14.20 36.66
CA ALA A 23 31.70 13.52 35.87
C ALA A 23 32.13 12.06 35.67
N SER A 24 31.40 11.13 36.30
CA SER A 24 31.49 9.71 35.97
C SER A 24 31.12 9.56 34.50
N ALA A 25 32.07 9.11 33.68
CA ALA A 25 31.83 8.76 32.29
C ALA A 25 30.80 7.62 32.29
N ALA A 26 29.55 7.95 31.97
CA ALA A 26 28.50 6.98 31.74
C ALA A 26 29.01 6.00 30.69
N GLN A 27 29.21 4.76 31.12
CA GLN A 27 29.66 3.67 30.27
C GLN A 27 28.61 3.52 29.15
N ALA A 28 29.00 3.85 27.91
CA ALA A 28 28.11 3.73 26.77
C ALA A 28 27.54 2.30 26.76
N ALA A 29 26.21 2.20 26.73
CA ALA A 29 25.53 0.92 26.61
C ALA A 29 26.16 0.13 25.45
N PRO A 30 26.42 -1.18 25.61
CA PRO A 30 27.00 -1.98 24.55
C PRO A 30 26.15 -1.82 23.29
N LYS A 31 26.78 -1.37 22.20
CA LYS A 31 26.11 -1.27 20.91
C LYS A 31 25.53 -2.65 20.58
N PRO A 32 24.23 -2.77 20.28
CA PRO A 32 23.64 -4.05 19.94
C PRO A 32 24.45 -4.69 18.81
N LYS A 33 24.79 -5.95 18.98
CA LYS A 33 25.51 -6.75 18.00
C LYS A 33 24.66 -6.75 16.73
N VAL A 34 25.18 -6.19 15.63
CA VAL A 34 24.50 -6.22 14.33
C VAL A 34 24.42 -7.68 13.92
N THR A 35 23.26 -8.30 14.13
CA THR A 35 22.91 -9.57 13.49
C THR A 35 22.97 -9.32 11.99
N GLU A 36 23.67 -10.16 11.23
CA GLU A 36 23.62 -10.08 9.77
C GLU A 36 22.15 -10.07 9.34
N ALA A 37 21.76 -9.07 8.56
CA ALA A 37 20.41 -8.96 8.03
C ALA A 37 20.07 -10.28 7.33
N GLY A 38 18.96 -10.90 7.74
CA GLY A 38 18.43 -12.06 7.04
C GLY A 38 18.14 -11.74 5.58
N PRO A 39 18.06 -12.75 4.68
CA PRO A 39 17.70 -12.51 3.29
C PRO A 39 16.29 -11.91 3.21
N LEU A 40 16.10 -10.92 2.33
CA LEU A 40 14.77 -10.36 2.04
C LEU A 40 13.82 -11.47 1.60
N VAL A 41 12.66 -11.53 2.24
CA VAL A 41 11.62 -12.52 1.94
C VAL A 41 10.55 -11.86 1.09
N LEU A 42 10.38 -12.34 -0.13
CA LEU A 42 9.34 -11.88 -1.06
C LEU A 42 8.39 -13.04 -1.37
N PRO A 43 7.09 -12.77 -1.58
CA PRO A 43 6.17 -13.82 -1.99
C PRO A 43 6.56 -14.33 -3.37
N GLN A 44 6.36 -15.62 -3.59
CA GLN A 44 6.61 -16.27 -4.87
C GLN A 44 5.29 -16.76 -5.47
N GLY A 45 4.94 -16.21 -6.63
CA GLY A 45 3.74 -16.62 -7.35
C GLY A 45 3.94 -17.92 -8.14
N SER A 46 2.81 -18.49 -8.59
CA SER A 46 2.71 -19.48 -9.65
C SER A 46 3.13 -18.90 -11.01
N ASP A 47 3.94 -19.67 -11.72
CA ASP A 47 4.36 -19.40 -13.10
C ASP A 47 3.24 -19.64 -14.14
N THR A 48 2.15 -20.32 -13.79
CA THR A 48 1.17 -20.81 -14.79
C THR A 48 -0.31 -20.46 -14.50
N GLY A 49 -0.71 -20.37 -13.23
CA GLY A 49 -2.10 -20.05 -12.84
C GLY A 49 -2.25 -18.75 -12.06
N ILE A 50 -3.43 -18.53 -11.49
CA ILE A 50 -3.67 -17.39 -10.60
C ILE A 50 -2.95 -17.64 -9.27
N SER A 51 -2.04 -16.73 -8.95
CA SER A 51 -1.42 -16.65 -7.63
C SER A 51 -2.25 -15.74 -6.76
N ARG A 52 -2.46 -16.08 -5.49
CA ARG A 52 -3.40 -15.38 -4.64
C ARG A 52 -2.73 -14.66 -3.48
N ALA A 53 -3.28 -13.50 -3.16
CA ALA A 53 -3.05 -12.83 -1.89
C ALA A 53 -4.32 -12.90 -1.04
N GLN A 54 -4.15 -13.13 0.27
CA GLN A 54 -5.20 -12.96 1.27
C GLN A 54 -5.09 -11.57 1.87
N ILE A 55 -6.21 -10.84 1.97
CA ILE A 55 -6.26 -9.52 2.60
C ILE A 55 -6.89 -9.66 3.97
N PHE A 56 -6.03 -9.60 4.99
CA PHE A 56 -6.29 -9.96 6.38
C PHE A 56 -6.77 -11.40 6.55
N ASP A 57 -6.49 -12.01 7.69
CA ASP A 57 -6.96 -13.36 8.05
C ASP A 57 -7.75 -13.35 9.38
N SER A 58 -8.20 -12.17 9.82
CA SER A 58 -8.87 -11.97 11.10
C SER A 58 -10.18 -12.74 11.25
N LEU A 59 -10.80 -13.19 10.15
CA LEU A 59 -12.01 -14.00 10.13
C LEU A 59 -11.76 -15.43 9.60
N VAL A 60 -10.50 -15.81 9.34
CA VAL A 60 -10.14 -17.17 8.93
C VAL A 60 -9.82 -17.98 10.19
N THR A 61 -10.78 -18.81 10.60
CA THR A 61 -10.66 -19.62 11.82
C THR A 61 -9.80 -20.88 11.64
N ASP A 62 -9.68 -21.38 10.41
CA ASP A 62 -8.84 -22.53 10.06
C ASP A 62 -7.89 -22.17 8.91
N PRO A 63 -6.59 -21.94 9.19
CA PRO A 63 -5.59 -21.66 8.15
C PRO A 63 -5.37 -22.81 7.15
N SER A 64 -5.87 -24.03 7.42
CA SER A 64 -5.74 -25.15 6.49
C SER A 64 -6.45 -24.90 5.16
N VAL A 65 -7.41 -23.96 5.12
CA VAL A 65 -8.14 -23.57 3.90
C VAL A 65 -7.23 -23.06 2.79
N TYR A 66 -6.02 -22.59 3.11
CA TYR A 66 -5.06 -22.13 2.11
C TYR A 66 -4.34 -23.28 1.38
N ALA A 67 -4.37 -24.50 1.93
CA ALA A 67 -3.62 -25.63 1.38
C ALA A 67 -4.06 -25.97 -0.05
N GLY A 68 -3.10 -25.98 -0.98
CA GLY A 68 -3.35 -26.26 -2.39
C GLY A 68 -4.10 -25.17 -3.15
N LYS A 69 -4.24 -23.97 -2.57
CA LYS A 69 -5.00 -22.85 -3.17
C LYS A 69 -4.14 -21.74 -3.77
N ASN A 70 -2.83 -21.95 -3.93
CA ASN A 70 -1.87 -20.98 -4.46
C ASN A 70 -1.88 -19.61 -3.75
N VAL A 71 -2.16 -19.58 -2.44
CA VAL A 71 -2.00 -18.37 -1.62
C VAL A 71 -0.52 -18.21 -1.31
N ALA A 72 0.09 -17.16 -1.87
CA ALA A 72 1.52 -16.87 -1.73
C ALA A 72 1.81 -15.75 -0.73
N TYR A 73 0.78 -15.00 -0.33
CA TYR A 73 0.95 -13.81 0.52
C TYR A 73 -0.31 -13.53 1.36
N ILE A 74 -0.10 -13.07 2.59
CA ILE A 74 -1.15 -12.59 3.49
C ILE A 74 -0.81 -11.15 3.91
N TRP A 75 -1.62 -10.20 3.43
CA TRP A 75 -1.57 -8.80 3.84
C TRP A 75 -2.17 -8.66 5.24
N GLY A 76 -1.39 -8.21 6.22
CA GLY A 76 -1.90 -7.98 7.57
C GLY A 76 -2.35 -9.24 8.31
N SER A 77 -1.52 -10.28 8.29
CA SER A 77 -1.80 -11.53 9.01
C SER A 77 -1.80 -11.31 10.53
N GLY A 78 -2.69 -12.00 11.24
CA GLY A 78 -2.69 -12.11 12.69
C GLY A 78 -1.56 -12.99 13.26
N SER A 79 -0.84 -13.72 12.41
CA SER A 79 0.27 -14.61 12.79
C SER A 79 1.54 -14.34 11.97
N PRO A 80 2.73 -14.33 12.60
CA PRO A 80 4.01 -14.28 11.89
C PRO A 80 4.37 -15.62 11.24
N VAL A 81 3.70 -16.72 11.61
CA VAL A 81 3.90 -18.06 11.04
C VAL A 81 2.89 -18.25 9.90
N PRO A 82 3.30 -18.11 8.63
CA PRO A 82 2.38 -18.30 7.51
C PRO A 82 2.09 -19.78 7.26
N PRO A 83 1.00 -20.08 6.54
CA PRO A 83 0.83 -21.37 5.87
C PRO A 83 2.01 -21.68 4.94
N ALA A 84 2.26 -22.96 4.69
CA ALA A 84 3.34 -23.40 3.81
C ALA A 84 3.20 -22.77 2.40
N GLY A 85 4.28 -22.14 1.91
CA GLY A 85 4.32 -21.48 0.60
C GLY A 85 3.81 -20.04 0.59
N ALA A 86 3.34 -19.51 1.72
CA ALA A 86 2.92 -18.12 1.85
C ALA A 86 3.91 -17.28 2.67
N VAL A 87 3.86 -15.97 2.49
CA VAL A 87 4.53 -14.98 3.33
C VAL A 87 3.48 -14.18 4.10
N SER A 88 3.63 -14.07 5.42
CA SER A 88 2.78 -13.21 6.26
C SER A 88 3.43 -11.85 6.46
N SER A 89 2.63 -10.80 6.35
CA SER A 89 3.04 -9.43 6.69
C SER A 89 2.32 -8.90 7.92
N ARG A 90 2.98 -7.99 8.65
CA ARG A 90 2.30 -7.19 9.67
C ARG A 90 1.73 -5.93 9.02
N TYR A 91 0.43 -5.72 9.17
CA TYR A 91 -0.21 -4.47 8.78
C TYR A 91 0.23 -3.34 9.70
N LEU A 92 0.70 -2.24 9.12
CA LEU A 92 0.93 -0.98 9.80
C LEU A 92 0.47 0.16 8.89
N PRO A 93 -0.26 1.17 9.39
CA PRO A 93 -0.61 2.32 8.58
C PRO A 93 0.55 3.32 8.43
N LEU A 94 0.44 4.22 7.43
CA LEU A 94 1.21 5.47 7.37
C LEU A 94 1.24 6.18 8.74
N VAL A 95 2.41 6.72 9.11
CA VAL A 95 2.77 7.24 10.44
C VAL A 95 1.62 7.92 11.18
N ARG A 96 0.98 7.16 12.06
CA ARG A 96 -0.07 7.63 12.96
C ARG A 96 -0.15 6.71 14.17
N ASP A 97 -0.78 7.18 15.23
CA ASP A 97 -1.03 6.34 16.39
C ASP A 97 -2.04 5.23 16.05
N PHE A 98 -1.57 3.99 16.04
CA PHE A 98 -2.33 2.81 15.62
C PHE A 98 -2.11 1.65 16.59
N GLY A 99 -3.07 0.73 16.65
CA GLY A 99 -3.03 -0.46 17.48
C GLY A 99 -4.16 -0.54 18.50
N TRP A 100 -4.03 -1.46 19.46
CA TRP A 100 -5.06 -1.76 20.46
C TRP A 100 -5.24 -0.67 21.51
N THR A 101 -4.25 0.21 21.67
CA THR A 101 -4.29 1.34 22.61
C THR A 101 -3.97 2.62 21.86
N VAL A 102 -4.93 3.06 21.04
CA VAL A 102 -4.86 4.37 20.38
C VAL A 102 -5.01 5.45 21.44
N ARG A 103 -4.01 6.32 21.56
CA ARG A 103 -4.02 7.40 22.52
C ARG A 103 -4.90 8.52 21.98
N PRO A 104 -5.73 9.15 22.83
CA PRO A 104 -6.54 10.28 22.40
C PRO A 104 -5.64 11.48 22.07
N ILE A 105 -6.15 12.39 21.24
CA ILE A 105 -5.45 13.64 20.90
C ILE A 105 -5.00 14.44 22.13
N THR A 106 -5.78 14.43 23.21
CA THR A 106 -5.44 15.11 24.46
C THR A 106 -4.15 14.57 25.09
N TRP A 107 -3.88 13.28 24.95
CA TRP A 107 -2.63 12.69 25.41
C TRP A 107 -1.45 13.20 24.58
N TRP A 108 -1.61 13.22 23.24
CA TRP A 108 -0.58 13.71 22.33
C TRP A 108 -0.28 15.18 22.56
N GLN A 109 -1.30 16.02 22.72
CA GLN A 109 -1.12 17.45 23.04
C GLN A 109 -0.44 17.69 24.40
N GLN A 110 -0.60 16.78 25.37
CA GLN A 110 0.03 16.90 26.68
C GLN A 110 1.48 16.44 26.70
N ASN A 111 1.82 15.40 25.93
CA ASN A 111 3.12 14.72 26.02
C ASN A 111 4.05 15.07 24.85
N HIS A 112 3.49 15.27 23.67
CA HIS A 112 4.20 15.58 22.42
C HIS A 112 3.39 16.56 21.55
N PRO A 113 3.09 17.77 22.05
CA PRO A 113 2.32 18.76 21.27
C PRO A 113 3.01 19.12 19.96
N ASP A 114 4.32 18.93 19.88
CA ASP A 114 5.17 19.23 18.74
C ASP A 114 5.21 18.13 17.68
N TRP A 115 4.44 17.05 17.84
CA TRP A 115 4.41 15.93 16.88
C TRP A 115 3.15 15.90 16.03
N VAL A 116 2.07 16.56 16.46
CA VAL A 116 0.76 16.43 15.83
C VAL A 116 0.67 17.34 14.59
N LEU A 117 0.22 16.77 13.47
CA LEU A 117 -0.12 17.54 12.27
C LEU A 117 -1.54 18.11 12.36
N TYR A 118 -1.67 19.37 11.99
CA TYR A 118 -2.93 20.12 12.00
C TYR A 118 -3.29 20.64 10.61
N LEU A 119 -4.57 20.88 10.42
CA LEU A 119 -5.13 21.63 9.28
C LEU A 119 -4.77 23.12 9.38
N ALA A 120 -5.23 23.89 8.40
CA ALA A 120 -4.94 25.31 8.29
C ALA A 120 -5.45 26.19 9.44
N ASP A 121 -6.42 25.71 10.22
CA ASP A 121 -6.94 26.41 11.39
C ASP A 121 -6.01 26.34 12.61
N GLY A 122 -4.97 25.50 12.57
CA GLY A 122 -4.05 25.26 13.69
C GLY A 122 -4.72 24.62 14.92
N VAL A 123 -5.93 24.09 14.79
CA VAL A 123 -6.73 23.55 15.90
C VAL A 123 -7.19 22.12 15.60
N THR A 124 -7.59 21.84 14.37
CA THR A 124 -8.10 20.55 13.94
C THR A 124 -6.95 19.65 13.49
N PRO A 125 -6.70 18.49 14.13
CA PRO A 125 -5.70 17.56 13.63
C PRO A 125 -6.04 17.06 12.23
N ALA A 126 -5.04 16.90 11.37
CA ALA A 126 -5.16 16.47 9.97
C ALA A 126 -5.43 14.96 9.84
N TYR A 127 -6.54 14.48 10.42
CA TYR A 127 -6.85 13.05 10.52
C TYR A 127 -7.05 12.36 9.16
N LEU A 128 -6.65 11.09 9.09
CA LEU A 128 -7.14 10.18 8.06
C LEU A 128 -8.42 9.47 8.52
N GLY A 129 -9.54 9.71 7.81
CA GLY A 129 -10.80 8.96 8.03
C GLY A 129 -11.49 9.26 9.36
N THR A 130 -11.70 8.23 10.19
CA THR A 130 -12.61 8.26 11.37
C THR A 130 -12.15 9.10 12.57
N GLY A 131 -11.00 9.78 12.47
CA GLY A 131 -10.52 10.69 13.51
C GLY A 131 -9.92 10.01 14.75
N LYS A 132 -9.71 8.69 14.73
CA LYS A 132 -9.17 7.95 15.88
C LYS A 132 -7.65 7.96 15.94
N SER A 133 -6.98 7.80 14.79
CA SER A 133 -5.52 7.75 14.72
C SER A 133 -4.92 9.14 14.51
N VAL A 134 -4.28 9.67 15.55
CA VAL A 134 -3.66 11.01 15.52
C VAL A 134 -2.58 11.07 14.43
N PRO A 135 -2.65 12.05 13.51
CA PRO A 135 -1.66 12.24 12.46
C PRO A 135 -0.38 12.81 13.07
N LEU A 136 0.75 12.16 12.81
CA LEU A 136 2.04 12.57 13.35
C LEU A 136 2.94 13.09 12.23
N ASP A 137 3.77 14.08 12.54
CA ASP A 137 4.75 14.65 11.63
C ASP A 137 5.85 13.62 11.33
N MET A 138 5.73 12.95 10.19
CA MET A 138 6.68 11.91 9.79
C MET A 138 8.06 12.46 9.43
N ASP A 139 8.23 13.78 9.29
CA ASP A 139 9.57 14.36 9.11
C ASP A 139 10.32 14.51 10.44
N ASN A 140 9.61 14.55 11.57
CA ASN A 140 10.21 14.64 12.88
C ASN A 140 10.97 13.34 13.23
N PRO A 141 12.30 13.38 13.45
CA PRO A 141 13.08 12.18 13.73
C PRO A 141 12.63 11.46 15.00
N LEU A 142 12.10 12.17 16.01
CA LEU A 142 11.57 11.53 17.22
C LEU A 142 10.28 10.75 16.95
N VAL A 143 9.44 11.23 16.02
CA VAL A 143 8.25 10.50 15.57
C VAL A 143 8.67 9.24 14.81
N ARG A 144 9.72 9.31 13.97
CA ARG A 144 10.25 8.16 13.23
C ARG A 144 10.77 7.07 14.17
N GLU A 145 11.56 7.45 15.18
CA GLU A 145 12.05 6.51 16.20
C GLU A 145 10.90 5.94 17.04
N TRP A 146 9.96 6.78 17.48
CA TRP A 146 8.79 6.30 18.21
C TRP A 146 7.98 5.28 17.40
N TYR A 147 7.72 5.57 16.12
CA TYR A 147 6.99 4.67 15.24
C TYR A 147 7.74 3.36 15.05
N TRP A 148 9.07 3.41 14.90
CA TRP A 148 9.89 2.21 14.87
C TRP A 148 9.73 1.39 16.16
N ASP A 149 10.00 1.99 17.31
CA ASP A 149 10.04 1.29 18.61
C ASP A 149 8.66 0.76 19.04
N ASN A 150 7.58 1.46 18.69
CA ASN A 150 6.23 1.14 19.17
C ASN A 150 5.39 0.34 18.19
N GLN A 151 5.71 0.39 16.88
CA GLN A 151 4.89 -0.25 15.84
C GLN A 151 5.68 -1.29 15.07
N VAL A 152 6.88 -0.94 14.60
CA VAL A 152 7.68 -1.80 13.69
C VAL A 152 8.47 -2.86 14.45
N GLN A 153 9.31 -2.46 15.40
CA GLN A 153 10.16 -3.37 16.17
C GLN A 153 9.35 -4.47 16.87
N PRO A 154 8.19 -4.18 17.51
CA PRO A 154 7.38 -5.24 18.12
C PRO A 154 6.87 -6.29 17.12
N ALA A 155 6.66 -5.91 15.85
CA ALA A 155 6.28 -6.85 14.80
C ALA A 155 7.47 -7.72 14.37
N ILE A 156 8.65 -7.12 14.25
CA ILE A 156 9.90 -7.86 13.96
C ILE A 156 10.18 -8.85 15.10
N ASP A 157 10.04 -8.43 16.35
CA ASP A 157 10.28 -9.26 17.53
C ASP A 157 9.27 -10.43 17.64
N GLN A 158 8.06 -10.26 17.10
CA GLN A 158 7.08 -11.35 16.95
C GLN A 158 7.49 -12.36 15.87
N GLY A 159 8.42 -12.01 14.98
CA GLY A 159 8.92 -12.88 13.92
C GLY A 159 8.35 -12.60 12.53
N TYR A 160 7.65 -11.48 12.32
CA TYR A 160 7.23 -11.09 10.98
C TYR A 160 8.45 -10.74 10.12
N GLN A 161 8.47 -11.25 8.89
CA GLN A 161 9.55 -11.01 7.92
C GLN A 161 9.20 -9.92 6.90
N MET A 162 7.99 -9.37 6.99
CA MET A 162 7.51 -8.30 6.12
C MET A 162 6.60 -7.35 6.87
N ILE A 163 6.75 -6.06 6.62
CA ILE A 163 5.84 -5.00 7.08
C ILE A 163 5.01 -4.50 5.89
N ALA A 164 3.70 -4.51 6.03
CA ALA A 164 2.73 -4.03 5.06
C ALA A 164 2.23 -2.64 5.44
N LEU A 165 2.75 -1.63 4.75
CA LEU A 165 2.45 -0.22 4.95
C LEU A 165 1.16 0.17 4.23
N ASP A 166 0.14 0.50 5.00
CA ASP A 166 -1.16 0.88 4.47
C ASP A 166 -1.35 2.40 4.33
N ASN A 167 -2.19 2.79 3.38
CA ASN A 167 -2.52 4.18 3.04
C ASN A 167 -1.28 5.03 2.73
N VAL A 168 -0.35 4.47 1.94
CA VAL A 168 0.77 5.25 1.41
C VAL A 168 0.24 6.14 0.29
N VAL A 169 -0.08 7.39 0.65
CA VAL A 169 -0.57 8.41 -0.27
C VAL A 169 0.49 9.51 -0.36
N PRO A 170 1.27 9.57 -1.44
CA PRO A 170 2.42 10.48 -1.55
C PRO A 170 2.02 11.91 -1.90
N TRP A 171 0.74 12.29 -1.79
CA TRP A 171 0.26 13.67 -1.90
C TRP A 171 -0.56 14.01 -0.65
N ASN A 172 -0.81 15.29 -0.40
CA ASN A 172 -1.34 15.77 0.88
C ASN A 172 -2.86 15.58 0.99
N TRP A 173 -3.29 14.32 0.92
CA TRP A 173 -4.68 13.91 1.13
C TRP A 173 -5.23 14.29 2.51
N LEU A 174 -4.35 14.49 3.48
CA LEU A 174 -4.70 14.93 4.83
C LEU A 174 -5.02 16.42 4.91
N HIS A 175 -4.68 17.21 3.89
CA HIS A 175 -4.70 18.67 3.95
C HIS A 175 -3.90 19.23 5.15
N ALA A 176 -2.85 18.52 5.55
CA ALA A 176 -1.97 18.95 6.63
C ALA A 176 -1.29 20.26 6.24
N LYS A 177 -1.19 21.20 7.17
CA LYS A 177 -0.53 22.50 6.96
C LYS A 177 0.72 22.65 7.83
N GLY A 178 0.63 22.23 9.09
CA GLY A 178 1.72 22.48 10.02
C GLY A 178 1.53 21.80 11.35
N ARG A 179 2.38 22.17 12.29
CA ARG A 179 2.37 21.68 13.66
C ARG A 179 2.84 22.78 14.61
N TYR A 180 2.71 22.55 15.90
CA TYR A 180 3.40 23.38 16.88
C TYR A 180 4.84 22.89 17.07
N ASP A 181 5.76 23.78 17.44
CA ASP A 181 7.07 23.42 17.97
C ASP A 181 6.99 23.16 19.48
N ALA A 182 8.10 22.75 20.08
CA ALA A 182 8.18 22.47 21.52
C ALA A 182 7.96 23.72 22.41
N ALA A 183 8.08 24.93 21.84
CA ALA A 183 7.80 26.19 22.53
C ALA A 183 6.34 26.65 22.35
N GLY A 184 5.54 25.90 21.59
CA GLY A 184 4.13 26.21 21.31
C GLY A 184 3.94 27.22 20.18
N ASN A 185 4.96 27.50 19.37
CA ASN A 185 4.81 28.33 18.17
C ASN A 185 4.34 27.48 17.00
N TRP A 186 3.47 28.05 16.16
CA TRP A 186 3.07 27.40 14.92
C TRP A 186 4.22 27.36 13.91
N VAL A 187 4.39 26.22 13.25
CA VAL A 187 5.35 25.97 12.18
C VAL A 187 4.59 25.50 10.94
N ASP A 188 4.59 26.31 9.89
CA ASP A 188 4.11 25.90 8.56
C ASP A 188 5.09 24.88 7.97
N LEU A 189 4.58 23.68 7.66
CA LEU A 189 5.34 22.62 6.99
C LEU A 189 4.91 22.49 5.52
N TYR A 190 3.63 22.72 5.26
CA TYR A 190 2.92 22.42 4.03
C TYR A 190 1.94 23.57 3.71
N THR A 191 1.47 23.65 2.46
CA THR A 191 0.46 24.62 2.03
C THR A 191 -0.94 24.26 2.53
N GLY A 192 -1.23 22.95 2.63
CA GLY A 192 -2.57 22.38 2.88
C GLY A 192 -3.30 21.93 1.60
N ASP A 193 -2.71 22.20 0.42
CA ASP A 193 -3.26 21.76 -0.86
C ASP A 193 -2.95 20.29 -1.11
N LEU A 194 -3.80 19.60 -1.88
CA LEU A 194 -3.58 18.19 -2.24
C LEU A 194 -2.23 17.98 -2.96
N ASP A 195 -1.92 18.87 -3.91
CA ASP A 195 -0.71 18.80 -4.73
C ASP A 195 0.42 19.62 -4.10
N ASP A 196 0.83 19.24 -2.89
CA ASP A 196 1.91 19.89 -2.14
C ASP A 196 3.26 19.15 -2.34
N PRO A 197 4.26 19.78 -2.99
CA PRO A 197 5.58 19.18 -3.19
C PRO A 197 6.37 18.90 -1.92
N ALA A 198 6.22 19.73 -0.87
CA ALA A 198 6.91 19.53 0.39
C ALA A 198 6.33 18.30 1.12
N TYR A 199 5.00 18.17 1.16
CA TYR A 199 4.36 16.98 1.73
C TYR A 199 4.76 15.71 0.97
N THR A 200 4.74 15.75 -0.37
CA THR A 200 5.18 14.63 -1.21
C THR A 200 6.62 14.24 -0.92
N ALA A 201 7.54 15.21 -0.83
CA ALA A 201 8.93 14.96 -0.48
C ALA A 201 9.06 14.31 0.90
N THR A 202 8.30 14.78 1.90
CA THR A 202 8.28 14.21 3.24
C THR A 202 7.83 12.74 3.25
N VAL A 203 6.73 12.40 2.57
CA VAL A 203 6.24 11.01 2.50
C VAL A 203 7.26 10.10 1.83
N LEU A 204 7.84 10.52 0.71
CA LEU A 204 8.85 9.74 0.00
C LEU A 204 10.12 9.56 0.83
N ASN A 205 10.60 10.60 1.51
CA ASN A 205 11.77 10.52 2.38
C ASN A 205 11.52 9.61 3.59
N TRP A 206 10.34 9.71 4.22
CA TRP A 206 9.97 8.82 5.30
C TRP A 206 9.91 7.36 4.85
N LEU A 207 9.30 7.10 3.69
CA LEU A 207 9.18 5.76 3.14
C LEU A 207 10.56 5.17 2.83
N GLU A 208 11.45 5.94 2.20
CA GLU A 208 12.84 5.54 1.95
C GLU A 208 13.60 5.24 3.26
N TYR A 209 13.48 6.12 4.27
CA TYR A 209 14.07 5.89 5.58
C TYR A 209 13.59 4.57 6.20
N LEU A 210 12.29 4.33 6.20
CA LEU A 210 11.71 3.15 6.83
C LEU A 210 12.12 1.88 6.09
N VAL A 211 12.03 1.86 4.76
CA VAL A 211 12.45 0.72 3.94
C VAL A 211 13.93 0.39 4.17
N ASN A 212 14.81 1.40 4.15
CA ASN A 212 16.24 1.18 4.41
C ASN A 212 16.50 0.59 5.81
N ARG A 213 15.75 1.05 6.82
CA ARG A 213 15.88 0.52 8.18
C ARG A 213 15.34 -0.91 8.30
N LEU A 214 14.24 -1.23 7.61
CA LEU A 214 13.71 -2.59 7.49
C LEU A 214 14.70 -3.54 6.81
N HIS A 215 15.29 -3.12 5.68
CA HIS A 215 16.31 -3.90 4.97
C HIS A 215 17.54 -4.15 5.83
N THR A 216 17.98 -3.16 6.61
CA THR A 216 19.07 -3.32 7.57
C THR A 216 18.76 -4.37 8.64
N ALA A 217 17.48 -4.56 8.97
CA ALA A 217 16.99 -5.61 9.88
C ALA A 217 16.69 -6.95 9.18
N GLY A 218 16.87 -7.05 7.85
CA GLY A 218 16.53 -8.24 7.06
C GLY A 218 15.03 -8.43 6.82
N ILE A 219 14.26 -7.33 6.83
CA ILE A 219 12.80 -7.31 6.72
C ILE A 219 12.38 -6.63 5.41
N SER A 220 11.41 -7.21 4.70
CA SER A 220 10.86 -6.63 3.47
C SER A 220 9.74 -5.63 3.76
N ALA A 221 9.52 -4.69 2.85
CA ALA A 221 8.43 -3.72 2.90
C ALA A 221 7.43 -3.92 1.75
N ALA A 222 6.16 -4.07 2.09
CA ALA A 222 5.05 -3.99 1.16
C ALA A 222 4.33 -2.64 1.34
N GLY A 223 3.84 -2.03 0.26
CA GLY A 223 3.11 -0.76 0.34
C GLY A 223 1.78 -0.79 -0.42
N ASN A 224 0.68 -0.43 0.25
CA ASN A 224 -0.58 -0.05 -0.38
C ASN A 224 -0.42 1.41 -0.84
N VAL A 225 0.19 1.56 -2.02
CA VAL A 225 0.44 2.87 -2.61
C VAL A 225 -0.73 3.22 -3.50
N SER A 226 -1.42 4.32 -3.18
CA SER A 226 -2.55 4.78 -3.98
C SER A 226 -2.07 5.13 -5.39
N PRO A 227 -2.52 4.44 -6.45
CA PRO A 227 -1.90 4.56 -7.77
C PRO A 227 -2.57 5.56 -8.70
N LEU A 228 -3.80 5.96 -8.38
CA LEU A 228 -4.62 6.81 -9.22
C LEU A 228 -4.85 8.14 -8.54
N GLY A 229 -3.76 8.90 -8.50
CA GLY A 229 -3.85 10.33 -8.40
C GLY A 229 -4.74 10.90 -9.50
N VAL A 230 -5.52 11.93 -9.18
CA VAL A 230 -6.48 12.55 -10.12
C VAL A 230 -5.79 13.35 -11.23
N ASN A 231 -4.48 13.55 -11.14
CA ASN A 231 -3.69 14.36 -12.06
C ASN A 231 -2.27 13.77 -12.29
N PRO A 232 -1.50 14.30 -13.27
CA PRO A 232 -0.15 13.82 -13.59
C PRO A 232 0.87 13.92 -12.44
N TYR A 233 0.74 14.95 -11.59
CA TYR A 233 1.63 15.17 -10.45
C TYR A 233 1.52 14.00 -9.46
N GLN A 234 0.29 13.71 -9.02
CA GLN A 234 0.02 12.63 -8.07
C GLN A 234 0.43 11.26 -8.63
N ARG A 235 0.21 11.01 -9.93
CA ARG A 235 0.67 9.77 -10.58
C ARG A 235 2.20 9.61 -10.55
N THR A 236 2.93 10.70 -10.77
CA THR A 236 4.40 10.71 -10.68
C THR A 236 4.84 10.40 -9.25
N ALA A 237 4.17 10.99 -8.25
CA ALA A 237 4.43 10.72 -6.84
C ALA A 237 4.12 9.26 -6.46
N SER A 238 3.01 8.68 -6.94
CA SER A 238 2.68 7.26 -6.77
C SER A 238 3.76 6.36 -7.34
N ALA A 239 4.21 6.61 -8.57
CA ALA A 239 5.26 5.81 -9.19
C ALA A 239 6.57 5.85 -8.39
N ALA A 240 6.93 7.03 -7.85
CA ALA A 240 8.09 7.16 -6.96
C ALA A 240 7.94 6.32 -5.69
N ALA A 241 6.77 6.38 -5.02
CA ALA A 241 6.50 5.57 -3.82
C ALA A 241 6.48 4.05 -4.11
N VAL A 242 5.89 3.64 -5.24
CA VAL A 242 5.90 2.23 -5.69
C VAL A 242 7.32 1.73 -5.91
N ASN A 243 8.23 2.58 -6.40
CA ASN A 243 9.62 2.20 -6.61
C ASN A 243 10.39 1.95 -5.31
N LEU A 244 10.00 2.60 -4.20
CA LEU A 244 10.66 2.47 -2.91
C LEU A 244 10.31 1.17 -2.15
N VAL A 245 9.16 0.56 -2.39
CA VAL A 245 8.73 -0.66 -1.68
C VAL A 245 9.14 -1.95 -2.42
N ASP A 246 9.29 -3.06 -1.70
CA ASP A 246 9.66 -4.34 -2.30
C ASP A 246 8.46 -5.04 -2.96
N LEU A 247 7.28 -4.87 -2.39
CA LEU A 247 6.01 -5.32 -2.94
C LEU A 247 5.04 -4.16 -3.05
N TRP A 248 4.40 -4.01 -4.20
CA TRP A 248 3.34 -3.03 -4.38
C TRP A 248 1.98 -3.70 -4.24
N LEU A 249 1.14 -3.18 -3.35
CA LEU A 249 -0.27 -3.50 -3.30
C LEU A 249 -1.06 -2.35 -3.95
N HIS A 250 -1.94 -2.71 -4.88
CA HIS A 250 -2.91 -1.81 -5.46
C HIS A 250 -4.32 -2.17 -4.95
N GLU A 251 -4.81 -1.34 -4.03
CA GLU A 251 -6.20 -1.42 -3.59
C GLU A 251 -7.14 -0.76 -4.62
N GLY A 252 -7.79 -1.58 -5.44
CA GLY A 252 -8.78 -1.15 -6.41
C GLY A 252 -8.70 -1.84 -7.77
N GLY A 253 -7.55 -2.40 -8.14
CA GLY A 253 -7.41 -3.17 -9.37
C GLY A 253 -8.01 -2.47 -10.59
N PHE A 254 -8.86 -3.17 -11.33
CA PHE A 254 -9.60 -2.65 -12.48
C PHE A 254 -11.10 -2.42 -12.20
N THR A 255 -11.53 -2.45 -10.93
CA THR A 255 -12.93 -2.36 -10.50
C THR A 255 -13.19 -1.36 -9.37
N ARG A 256 -12.13 -0.73 -8.87
CA ARG A 256 -11.97 0.25 -7.79
C ARG A 256 -13.25 0.71 -7.10
N SER A 257 -13.54 0.19 -5.89
CA SER A 257 -14.39 0.74 -4.81
C SER A 257 -15.58 1.64 -5.20
N ARG A 258 -16.20 1.38 -6.35
CA ARG A 258 -17.26 2.19 -6.96
C ARG A 258 -18.24 1.26 -7.63
N ASP A 259 -19.39 1.78 -8.02
CA ASP A 259 -20.48 0.96 -8.56
C ASP A 259 -20.22 0.48 -10.01
N ALA A 260 -19.01 0.69 -10.58
CA ALA A 260 -18.66 0.32 -11.94
C ALA A 260 -17.15 0.07 -12.17
N ASN A 261 -16.83 -0.73 -13.18
CA ASN A 261 -15.45 -1.01 -13.62
C ASN A 261 -14.73 0.26 -14.11
N ILE A 262 -13.39 0.23 -14.16
CA ILE A 262 -12.61 1.31 -14.78
C ILE A 262 -12.50 1.13 -16.29
N THR A 263 -12.66 2.22 -17.05
CA THR A 263 -12.73 2.20 -18.52
C THR A 263 -11.86 3.31 -19.12
N ASP A 264 -11.71 3.28 -20.44
CA ASP A 264 -11.11 4.34 -21.26
C ASP A 264 -9.73 4.80 -20.74
N ASP A 265 -9.51 6.11 -20.56
CA ASP A 265 -8.22 6.68 -20.16
C ASP A 265 -7.79 6.25 -18.75
N GLU A 266 -8.74 6.09 -17.81
CA GLU A 266 -8.43 5.64 -16.45
C GLU A 266 -7.95 4.19 -16.46
N TRP A 267 -8.62 3.34 -17.24
CA TRP A 267 -8.18 1.96 -17.46
C TRP A 267 -6.80 1.93 -18.10
N LEU A 268 -6.56 2.72 -19.15
CA LEU A 268 -5.29 2.73 -19.87
C LEU A 268 -4.13 3.16 -18.98
N GLN A 269 -4.32 4.20 -18.16
CA GLN A 269 -3.31 4.67 -17.21
C GLN A 269 -3.02 3.61 -16.14
N THR A 270 -4.06 2.96 -15.62
CA THR A 270 -3.92 1.87 -14.64
C THR A 270 -3.15 0.69 -15.24
N PHE A 271 -3.52 0.28 -16.46
CA PHE A 271 -2.86 -0.78 -17.21
C PHE A 271 -1.38 -0.45 -17.44
N GLN A 272 -1.06 0.77 -17.89
CA GLN A 272 0.31 1.22 -18.12
C GLN A 272 1.14 1.21 -16.84
N LEU A 273 0.58 1.65 -15.71
CA LEU A 273 1.27 1.59 -14.42
C LEU A 273 1.57 0.14 -14.03
N TYR A 274 0.59 -0.76 -14.08
CA TYR A 274 0.83 -2.19 -13.84
C TYR A 274 1.96 -2.72 -14.72
N ARG A 275 1.91 -2.45 -16.02
CA ARG A 275 2.93 -2.91 -16.99
C ARG A 275 4.32 -2.32 -16.75
N SER A 276 4.44 -1.19 -16.05
CA SER A 276 5.73 -0.61 -15.67
C SER A 276 6.35 -1.27 -14.43
N VAL A 277 5.57 -2.01 -13.63
CA VAL A 277 6.00 -2.58 -12.34
C VAL A 277 6.06 -4.10 -12.37
N VAL A 278 5.05 -4.75 -12.96
CA VAL A 278 4.97 -6.22 -13.01
C VAL A 278 6.16 -6.81 -13.76
N GLY A 279 6.74 -7.88 -13.20
CA GLY A 279 7.96 -8.52 -13.71
C GLY A 279 9.26 -7.92 -13.17
N ALA A 280 9.24 -6.70 -12.62
CA ALA A 280 10.36 -6.12 -11.88
C ALA A 280 10.26 -6.38 -10.38
N LYS A 281 9.04 -6.39 -9.83
CA LYS A 281 8.78 -6.71 -8.42
C LYS A 281 7.40 -7.38 -8.23
N PRO A 282 7.16 -8.04 -7.08
CA PRO A 282 5.84 -8.57 -6.75
C PRO A 282 4.77 -7.49 -6.67
N VAL A 283 3.57 -7.83 -7.14
CA VAL A 283 2.39 -6.95 -7.11
C VAL A 283 1.17 -7.68 -6.58
N VAL A 284 0.41 -7.06 -5.70
CA VAL A 284 -0.91 -7.53 -5.26
C VAL A 284 -1.98 -6.65 -5.87
N ASP A 285 -2.84 -7.24 -6.69
CA ASP A 285 -4.06 -6.64 -7.21
C ASP A 285 -5.23 -6.99 -6.29
N ILE A 286 -5.73 -6.02 -5.51
CA ILE A 286 -7.02 -6.18 -4.85
C ILE A 286 -8.12 -5.73 -5.80
N SER A 287 -8.83 -6.70 -6.36
CA SER A 287 -9.98 -6.49 -7.21
C SER A 287 -11.27 -6.85 -6.48
N MET A 288 -12.02 -5.81 -6.12
CA MET A 288 -13.31 -5.95 -5.44
C MET A 288 -14.47 -5.95 -6.43
N THR A 289 -15.52 -6.71 -6.15
CA THR A 289 -16.78 -6.65 -6.89
C THR A 289 -17.60 -5.44 -6.45
N THR A 290 -18.62 -5.09 -7.23
CA THR A 290 -19.57 -4.01 -6.89
C THR A 290 -20.59 -4.47 -5.86
N THR A 291 -20.61 -5.73 -5.47
CA THR A 291 -21.51 -6.27 -4.45
C THR A 291 -20.82 -6.32 -3.10
N PRO A 292 -21.55 -6.19 -1.97
CA PRO A 292 -20.97 -6.41 -0.65
C PRO A 292 -20.34 -7.79 -0.49
N HIS A 293 -20.97 -8.81 -1.09
CA HIS A 293 -20.53 -10.20 -1.06
C HIS A 293 -20.13 -10.69 -2.45
N LEU A 294 -19.01 -11.42 -2.53
CA LEU A 294 -18.50 -12.01 -3.77
C LEU A 294 -19.46 -13.05 -4.34
N ALA A 295 -20.22 -13.74 -3.49
CA ALA A 295 -21.22 -14.72 -3.92
C ALA A 295 -22.34 -14.09 -4.76
N ASP A 296 -22.64 -12.81 -4.54
CA ASP A 296 -23.69 -12.08 -5.25
C ASP A 296 -23.20 -11.37 -6.52
N ALA A 297 -21.89 -11.42 -6.80
CA ALA A 297 -21.30 -10.69 -7.90
C ALA A 297 -21.78 -11.25 -9.26
N ASP A 298 -22.08 -10.35 -10.19
CA ASP A 298 -22.36 -10.72 -11.59
C ASP A 298 -21.12 -11.43 -12.17
N GLN A 299 -21.36 -12.55 -12.85
CA GLN A 299 -20.31 -13.29 -13.54
C GLN A 299 -19.51 -12.42 -14.51
N LYS A 300 -20.15 -11.47 -15.19
CA LYS A 300 -19.44 -10.53 -16.08
C LYS A 300 -18.38 -9.70 -15.36
N GLN A 301 -18.62 -9.37 -14.09
CA GLN A 301 -17.67 -8.64 -13.28
C GLN A 301 -16.50 -9.52 -12.83
N VAL A 302 -16.78 -10.78 -12.49
CA VAL A 302 -15.72 -11.76 -12.19
C VAL A 302 -14.85 -11.97 -13.44
N ASP A 303 -15.47 -12.16 -14.61
CA ASP A 303 -14.75 -12.32 -15.88
C ASP A 303 -13.91 -11.09 -16.23
N TRP A 304 -14.43 -9.88 -15.97
CA TRP A 304 -13.68 -8.63 -16.12
C TRP A 304 -12.43 -8.61 -15.22
N ILE A 305 -12.56 -8.96 -13.94
CA ILE A 305 -11.43 -8.98 -13.00
C ILE A 305 -10.39 -10.02 -13.44
N ILE A 306 -10.83 -11.24 -13.72
CA ILE A 306 -9.96 -12.35 -14.09
C ILE A 306 -9.22 -12.07 -15.41
N ALA A 307 -9.93 -11.55 -16.41
CA ALA A 307 -9.32 -11.18 -17.69
C ALA A 307 -8.31 -10.04 -17.52
N ASN A 308 -8.61 -9.01 -16.73
CA ASN A 308 -7.64 -7.94 -16.48
C ASN A 308 -6.41 -8.43 -15.70
N TYR A 309 -6.59 -9.29 -14.69
CA TYR A 309 -5.48 -9.93 -13.99
C TYR A 309 -4.55 -10.63 -14.97
N PHE A 310 -5.06 -11.55 -15.79
CA PHE A 310 -4.23 -12.24 -16.78
C PHE A 310 -3.69 -11.28 -17.86
N LEU A 311 -4.39 -10.19 -18.19
CA LEU A 311 -3.84 -9.22 -19.13
C LEU A 311 -2.54 -8.62 -18.58
N VAL A 312 -2.47 -8.25 -17.30
CA VAL A 312 -1.26 -7.63 -16.72
C VAL A 312 -0.27 -8.60 -16.10
N ARG A 313 -0.70 -9.82 -15.77
CA ARG A 313 0.04 -10.78 -14.95
C ARG A 313 1.47 -11.04 -15.43
N GLU A 314 2.42 -11.03 -14.52
CA GLU A 314 3.69 -11.75 -14.61
C GLU A 314 3.77 -12.80 -13.48
N ARG A 315 4.92 -13.48 -13.33
CA ARG A 315 5.10 -14.55 -12.33
C ARG A 315 4.62 -14.14 -10.93
N ASP A 316 5.07 -12.99 -10.44
CA ASP A 316 4.83 -12.53 -9.07
C ASP A 316 3.67 -11.53 -8.96
N THR A 317 2.67 -11.63 -9.86
CA THR A 317 1.40 -10.90 -9.73
C THR A 317 0.39 -11.76 -8.99
N LEU A 318 -0.09 -11.24 -7.86
CA LEU A 318 -1.02 -11.87 -6.95
C LEU A 318 -2.40 -11.22 -7.07
N LEU A 319 -3.46 -12.01 -7.01
CA LEU A 319 -4.84 -11.54 -7.04
C LEU A 319 -5.52 -11.75 -5.69
N THR A 320 -6.23 -10.73 -5.23
CA THR A 320 -7.34 -10.88 -4.29
C THR A 320 -8.63 -10.58 -5.02
N LEU A 321 -9.58 -11.52 -4.97
CA LEU A 321 -10.95 -11.34 -5.45
C LEU A 321 -11.90 -11.38 -4.24
N ALA A 322 -12.64 -10.30 -4.01
CA ALA A 322 -13.54 -10.19 -2.85
C ALA A 322 -14.77 -9.31 -3.13
N GLY A 323 -15.80 -9.44 -2.31
CA GLY A 323 -16.85 -8.43 -2.19
C GLY A 323 -16.37 -7.20 -1.41
N ARG A 324 -17.10 -6.07 -1.48
CA ARG A 324 -16.71 -4.80 -0.84
C ARG A 324 -16.50 -4.90 0.68
N ASN A 325 -17.15 -5.85 1.35
CA ASN A 325 -17.16 -5.97 2.81
C ASN A 325 -16.53 -7.27 3.34
N GLU A 326 -15.82 -8.02 2.50
CA GLU A 326 -15.36 -9.37 2.83
C GLU A 326 -13.84 -9.49 3.01
N TYR A 327 -13.19 -8.37 3.34
CA TYR A 327 -11.83 -8.41 3.87
C TYR A 327 -11.77 -9.26 5.15
N GLY A 328 -10.65 -9.95 5.35
CA GLY A 328 -10.46 -10.85 6.49
C GLY A 328 -11.00 -12.26 6.30
N MET A 329 -11.84 -12.49 5.27
CA MET A 329 -12.42 -13.79 4.96
C MET A 329 -11.62 -14.50 3.88
N PHE A 330 -11.56 -15.84 3.93
CA PHE A 330 -11.07 -16.63 2.81
C PHE A 330 -12.23 -16.91 1.85
N LEU A 331 -12.15 -16.32 0.66
CA LEU A 331 -13.16 -16.47 -0.38
C LEU A 331 -12.59 -17.30 -1.52
N ASP A 332 -13.32 -18.32 -1.95
CA ASP A 332 -12.86 -19.24 -2.99
C ASP A 332 -13.87 -19.37 -4.11
N ARG A 333 -13.38 -19.53 -5.33
CA ARG A 333 -14.18 -19.57 -6.55
C ARG A 333 -13.53 -20.44 -7.63
N PRO A 334 -14.30 -21.19 -8.45
CA PRO A 334 -13.75 -21.99 -9.54
C PRO A 334 -12.84 -21.21 -10.50
N GLU A 335 -13.15 -19.95 -10.77
CA GLU A 335 -12.40 -19.07 -11.67
C GLU A 335 -10.97 -18.80 -11.15
N LEU A 336 -10.73 -18.89 -9.84
CA LEU A 336 -9.41 -18.72 -9.23
C LEU A 336 -8.45 -19.90 -9.49
N TYR A 337 -8.94 -20.98 -10.10
CA TYR A 337 -8.14 -22.16 -10.48
C TYR A 337 -7.73 -22.16 -11.94
N LEU A 338 -8.07 -21.12 -12.71
CA LEU A 338 -7.68 -21.02 -14.10
C LEU A 338 -6.15 -21.06 -14.25
N ASN A 339 -5.70 -21.86 -15.20
CA ASN A 339 -4.30 -22.05 -15.52
C ASN A 339 -4.12 -22.00 -17.03
N LEU A 340 -3.63 -20.87 -17.53
CA LEU A 340 -3.38 -20.66 -18.96
C LEU A 340 -1.93 -21.02 -19.34
N GLY A 341 -1.10 -21.43 -18.37
CA GLY A 341 0.35 -21.58 -18.58
C GLY A 341 1.09 -20.24 -18.51
N LYS A 342 2.30 -20.21 -19.07
CA LYS A 342 3.10 -18.98 -19.19
C LYS A 342 2.56 -18.09 -20.30
N ALA A 343 2.70 -16.78 -20.13
CA ALA A 343 2.44 -15.84 -21.21
C ALA A 343 3.41 -16.10 -22.38
N VAL A 344 2.89 -16.08 -23.61
CA VAL A 344 3.67 -16.27 -24.84
C VAL A 344 4.11 -14.93 -25.41
N CYS A 345 3.33 -13.89 -25.19
CA CYS A 345 3.62 -12.53 -25.61
C CYS A 345 3.22 -11.49 -24.56
N ALA A 346 3.72 -10.27 -24.75
CA ALA A 346 3.20 -9.09 -24.08
C ALA A 346 1.76 -8.80 -24.56
N PRO A 347 0.93 -8.12 -23.76
CA PRO A 347 -0.39 -7.68 -24.21
C PRO A 347 -0.29 -6.76 -25.42
N GLN A 348 -1.27 -6.85 -26.31
CA GLN A 348 -1.35 -6.04 -27.53
C GLN A 348 -2.75 -5.48 -27.69
N GLN A 349 -2.87 -4.29 -28.30
CA GLN A 349 -4.15 -3.76 -28.71
C GLN A 349 -4.50 -4.26 -30.13
N THR A 350 -5.73 -4.69 -30.34
CA THR A 350 -6.26 -5.08 -31.64
C THR A 350 -6.66 -3.83 -32.44
N THR A 351 -6.87 -4.01 -33.75
CA THR A 351 -7.39 -2.93 -34.62
C THR A 351 -8.81 -2.49 -34.25
N SER A 352 -9.55 -3.29 -33.50
CA SER A 352 -10.89 -2.97 -32.98
C SER A 352 -10.89 -2.32 -31.59
N GLY A 353 -9.70 -2.08 -31.01
CA GLY A 353 -9.54 -1.38 -29.73
C GLY A 353 -9.54 -2.29 -28.49
N ALA A 354 -9.86 -3.58 -28.63
CA ALA A 354 -9.70 -4.55 -27.54
C ALA A 354 -8.22 -4.85 -27.26
N TRP A 355 -7.93 -5.35 -26.08
CA TRP A 355 -6.63 -5.85 -25.68
C TRP A 355 -6.62 -7.37 -25.65
N ILE A 356 -5.51 -7.96 -26.10
CA ILE A 356 -5.32 -9.39 -26.24
C ILE A 356 -3.98 -9.81 -25.63
N ARG A 357 -3.95 -10.95 -24.95
CA ARG A 357 -2.71 -11.60 -24.53
C ARG A 357 -2.78 -13.11 -24.71
N SER A 358 -1.74 -13.66 -25.33
CA SER A 358 -1.64 -15.11 -25.56
C SER A 358 -0.87 -15.80 -24.44
N TYR A 359 -1.35 -16.98 -24.11
CA TYR A 359 -0.79 -17.89 -23.13
C TYR A 359 -0.58 -19.26 -23.78
N GLN A 360 0.23 -20.12 -23.15
CA GLN A 360 0.52 -21.46 -23.69
C GLN A 360 -0.73 -22.31 -23.94
N GLN A 361 -1.75 -22.16 -23.08
CA GLN A 361 -2.97 -22.96 -23.09
C GLN A 361 -4.24 -22.11 -23.33
N GLY A 362 -4.08 -20.81 -23.58
CA GLY A 362 -5.23 -19.91 -23.58
C GLY A 362 -4.98 -18.55 -24.22
N LEU A 363 -6.04 -17.77 -24.23
CA LEU A 363 -6.07 -16.40 -24.71
C LEU A 363 -6.88 -15.55 -23.75
N VAL A 364 -6.48 -14.31 -23.54
CA VAL A 364 -7.23 -13.35 -22.73
C VAL A 364 -7.57 -12.14 -23.57
N LEU A 365 -8.81 -11.66 -23.41
CA LEU A 365 -9.34 -10.51 -24.14
C LEU A 365 -10.00 -9.54 -23.17
N VAL A 366 -9.76 -8.24 -23.35
CA VAL A 366 -10.39 -7.15 -22.57
C VAL A 366 -10.81 -6.04 -23.52
N ASN A 367 -12.07 -5.61 -23.45
CA ASN A 367 -12.55 -4.40 -24.10
C ASN A 367 -12.79 -3.31 -23.04
N PRO A 368 -11.84 -2.38 -22.86
CA PRO A 368 -11.95 -1.34 -21.85
C PRO A 368 -12.77 -0.12 -22.27
N SER A 369 -13.33 -0.11 -23.48
CA SER A 369 -14.18 0.99 -23.91
C SER A 369 -15.47 1.02 -23.12
N SER A 370 -15.88 2.21 -22.67
CA SER A 370 -17.20 2.43 -22.04
C SER A 370 -18.36 2.41 -23.04
N THR A 371 -18.09 2.50 -24.35
CA THR A 371 -19.14 2.74 -25.36
C THR A 371 -19.04 1.84 -26.60
N LEU A 372 -17.84 1.42 -26.98
CA LEU A 372 -17.62 0.70 -28.23
C LEU A 372 -17.58 -0.81 -28.00
N THR A 373 -18.18 -1.54 -28.93
CA THR A 373 -18.03 -3.00 -29.07
C THR A 373 -16.79 -3.29 -29.92
N ALA A 374 -16.03 -4.30 -29.55
CA ALA A 374 -14.86 -4.75 -30.30
C ALA A 374 -15.06 -6.15 -30.87
N THR A 375 -14.69 -6.37 -32.13
CA THR A 375 -14.63 -7.73 -32.73
C THR A 375 -13.18 -8.15 -32.87
N VAL A 376 -12.85 -9.33 -32.36
CA VAL A 376 -11.49 -9.88 -32.35
C VAL A 376 -11.46 -11.16 -33.17
N THR A 377 -10.50 -11.26 -34.10
CA THR A 377 -10.21 -12.51 -34.82
C THR A 377 -9.45 -13.46 -33.91
N LEU A 378 -9.97 -14.67 -33.76
CA LEU A 378 -9.36 -15.73 -32.95
C LEU A 378 -8.35 -16.53 -33.79
N PRO A 379 -7.30 -17.09 -33.17
CA PRO A 379 -6.46 -18.08 -33.84
C PRO A 379 -7.30 -19.29 -34.28
N THR A 380 -6.86 -19.98 -35.33
CA THR A 380 -7.57 -21.14 -35.89
C THR A 380 -7.86 -22.20 -34.82
N GLY A 381 -9.11 -22.68 -34.81
CA GLY A 381 -9.59 -23.72 -33.90
C GLY A 381 -10.80 -23.25 -33.07
N PRO A 382 -11.46 -24.20 -32.38
CA PRO A 382 -12.46 -23.88 -31.38
C PRO A 382 -11.82 -23.36 -30.09
N TRP A 383 -12.43 -22.35 -29.51
CA TRP A 383 -12.04 -21.76 -28.22
C TRP A 383 -13.25 -21.71 -27.30
N ALA A 384 -13.14 -22.21 -26.08
CA ALA A 384 -14.20 -22.11 -25.09
C ALA A 384 -13.88 -21.01 -24.07
N ASP A 385 -14.88 -20.22 -23.69
CA ASP A 385 -14.77 -19.39 -22.49
C ASP A 385 -14.90 -20.21 -21.19
N THR A 386 -14.75 -19.54 -20.05
CA THR A 386 -14.88 -20.14 -18.71
C THR A 386 -16.27 -20.69 -18.41
N HIS A 387 -17.26 -20.43 -19.27
CA HIS A 387 -18.65 -20.88 -19.15
C HIS A 387 -18.99 -21.99 -20.14
N GLY A 388 -18.02 -22.43 -20.96
CA GLY A 388 -18.18 -23.48 -21.95
C GLY A 388 -18.78 -23.00 -23.29
N THR A 389 -18.95 -21.70 -23.50
CA THR A 389 -19.38 -21.17 -24.80
C THR A 389 -18.23 -21.28 -25.79
N VAL A 390 -18.46 -21.93 -26.92
CA VAL A 390 -17.43 -22.16 -27.95
C VAL A 390 -17.52 -21.11 -29.05
N TYR A 391 -16.38 -20.52 -29.37
CA TYR A 391 -16.19 -19.52 -30.42
C TYR A 391 -15.26 -20.07 -31.52
N THR A 392 -15.50 -19.68 -32.76
CA THR A 392 -14.63 -19.98 -33.91
C THR A 392 -14.52 -18.74 -34.81
N GLY A 393 -13.31 -18.49 -35.33
CA GLY A 393 -13.04 -17.38 -36.26
C GLY A 393 -13.01 -16.00 -35.60
N THR A 394 -14.09 -15.57 -34.98
CA THR A 394 -14.20 -14.25 -34.33
C THR A 394 -15.01 -14.31 -33.04
N ILE A 395 -14.73 -13.38 -32.13
CA ILE A 395 -15.54 -13.08 -30.95
C ILE A 395 -15.88 -11.59 -30.91
N THR A 396 -17.10 -11.27 -30.49
CA THR A 396 -17.56 -9.89 -30.30
C THR A 396 -17.65 -9.61 -28.80
N LEU A 397 -16.87 -8.63 -28.34
CA LEU A 397 -16.81 -8.17 -26.96
C LEU A 397 -17.63 -6.88 -26.83
N PRO A 398 -18.70 -6.85 -26.02
CA PRO A 398 -19.40 -5.61 -25.73
C PRO A 398 -18.47 -4.63 -25.00
N ALA A 399 -18.91 -3.37 -24.87
CA ALA A 399 -18.26 -2.40 -23.99
C ALA A 399 -18.10 -2.97 -22.56
N VAL A 400 -17.00 -2.62 -21.89
CA VAL A 400 -16.70 -3.02 -20.51
C VAL A 400 -16.76 -4.55 -20.31
N ALA A 401 -16.01 -5.29 -21.13
CA ALA A 401 -16.04 -6.75 -21.10
C ALA A 401 -14.63 -7.35 -20.99
N GLY A 402 -14.53 -8.47 -20.30
CA GLY A 402 -13.34 -9.31 -20.25
C GLY A 402 -13.72 -10.77 -20.45
N THR A 403 -12.86 -11.56 -21.09
CA THR A 403 -13.05 -13.00 -21.18
C THR A 403 -11.70 -13.72 -21.27
N VAL A 404 -11.69 -14.96 -20.78
CA VAL A 404 -10.56 -15.89 -20.86
C VAL A 404 -11.02 -17.08 -21.69
N LEU A 405 -10.21 -17.46 -22.67
CA LEU A 405 -10.48 -18.54 -23.59
C LEU A 405 -9.43 -19.64 -23.48
N THR A 406 -9.86 -20.90 -23.55
CA THR A 406 -9.00 -22.08 -23.66
C THR A 406 -9.31 -22.85 -24.93
N ARG A 407 -8.34 -23.60 -25.46
CA ARG A 407 -8.59 -24.48 -26.61
C ARG A 407 -9.49 -25.65 -26.22
N VAL A 408 -10.35 -26.06 -27.14
CA VAL A 408 -11.25 -27.23 -27.02
C VAL A 408 -10.67 -28.45 -27.72
#